data_AF-A0A0M8WHC0-F1
#
_entry.id   AF-A0A0M8WHC0-F1
#
_cell.length_a   1.000
_cell.length_b   1.000
_cell.length_c   1.000
_cell.angle_alpha   90.00
_cell.angle_beta   90.00
_cell.angle_gamma   90.00
#
_symmetry.space_group_name_H-M   'P 1'
#
loop_
_entity.id
_entity.type
_entity.pdbx_description
1 polymer ?
#
loop_
_entity_poly.entity_id
_entity_poly.type
_entity_poly.pdbx_seq_one_letter_code
_entity_poly.pdbx_strand_id
1 'polypeptide(L)'
;MGRAGILDEQAHAADVLIELFEAGLPPTVWYITDTLGSVVGSPIAGISDHESYATMVHCAKILGMQLEIVPPRSYWQSQGSDEEHSPPAVLTTPHYENYIIKGNYRGVRLSCEGSARAGTAKKTNVPKFRKTRSPEPAVTAQLEALAALRGLLSADLPALSWRVRPEHDEPRLAPEISTYQRRGQARTELVQWADFLGTRVRYDPKSLYSVSFGLAEVTGSVDGVPLTITAYLRRPLSDTRLWQVLRQFS
;
A
#
# COMPACT_ATOMS: atom_id res chain seq x y z
N MET A 1 14.71 -7.94 15.47
CA MET A 1 15.15 -6.62 14.96
C MET A 1 14.37 -5.54 15.70
N GLY A 2 15.02 -4.47 16.17
CA GLY A 2 14.35 -3.36 16.86
C GLY A 2 13.76 -2.34 15.88
N ARG A 3 13.02 -1.36 16.41
CA ARG A 3 12.39 -0.27 15.64
C ARG A 3 13.35 0.44 14.69
N ALA A 4 14.52 0.85 15.18
CA ALA A 4 15.52 1.55 14.38
C ALA A 4 15.92 0.76 13.12
N GLY A 5 16.14 -0.56 13.25
CA GLY A 5 16.46 -1.40 12.09
C GLY A 5 15.32 -1.51 11.07
N ILE A 6 14.05 -1.44 11.51
CA ILE A 6 12.91 -1.42 10.58
C ILE A 6 12.90 -0.08 9.83
N LEU A 7 13.06 1.04 10.54
CA LEU A 7 13.09 2.37 9.94
C LEU A 7 14.25 2.52 8.95
N ASP A 8 15.44 2.00 9.27
CA ASP A 8 16.61 2.00 8.39
C ASP A 8 16.34 1.22 7.09
N GLU A 9 15.70 0.06 7.18
CA GLU A 9 15.34 -0.72 5.99
C GLU A 9 14.25 -0.06 5.14
N GLN A 10 13.27 0.58 5.78
CA GLN A 10 12.24 1.35 5.06
C GLN A 10 12.85 2.58 4.38
N ALA A 11 13.81 3.21 5.03
CA ALA A 11 14.57 4.33 4.49
C ALA A 11 15.34 3.90 3.24
N HIS A 12 16.06 2.77 3.33
CA HIS A 12 16.76 2.18 2.18
C HIS A 12 15.80 1.80 1.05
N ALA A 13 14.63 1.25 1.36
CA ALA A 13 13.59 0.95 0.37
C ALA A 13 13.03 2.21 -0.31
N ALA A 14 12.84 3.30 0.43
CA ALA A 14 12.45 4.59 -0.12
C ALA A 14 13.52 5.17 -1.06
N ASP A 15 14.80 5.09 -0.66
CA ASP A 15 15.93 5.53 -1.50
C ASP A 15 16.00 4.75 -2.82
N VAL A 16 15.78 3.43 -2.77
CA VAL A 16 15.70 2.58 -3.98
C VAL A 16 14.52 2.97 -4.88
N LEU A 17 13.34 3.29 -4.32
CA LEU A 17 12.21 3.73 -5.14
C LEU A 17 12.46 5.10 -5.79
N ILE A 18 13.06 6.05 -5.06
CA ILE A 18 13.46 7.36 -5.61
C ILE A 18 14.37 7.15 -6.82
N GLU A 19 15.42 6.34 -6.67
CA GLU A 19 16.34 6.02 -7.76
C GLU A 19 15.62 5.41 -8.97
N LEU A 20 14.69 4.47 -8.73
CA LEU A 20 13.95 3.83 -9.82
C LEU A 20 13.05 4.83 -10.55
N PHE A 21 12.37 5.73 -9.84
CA PHE A 21 11.60 6.81 -10.47
C PHE A 21 12.48 7.76 -11.29
N GLU A 22 13.65 8.13 -10.77
CA GLU A 22 14.65 8.93 -11.51
C GLU A 22 15.21 8.18 -12.74
N ALA A 23 15.30 6.85 -12.67
CA ALA A 23 15.67 6.00 -13.80
C ALA A 23 14.57 5.92 -14.88
N GLY A 24 13.34 6.35 -14.55
CA GLY A 24 12.18 6.37 -15.44
C GLY A 24 11.19 5.23 -15.19
N LEU A 25 11.10 4.72 -13.96
CA LEU A 25 10.05 3.80 -13.57
C LEU A 25 8.66 4.45 -13.82
N PRO A 26 7.72 3.76 -14.49
CA PRO A 26 6.38 4.28 -14.71
C PRO A 26 5.60 4.55 -13.41
N PRO A 27 4.62 5.45 -13.42
CA PRO A 27 3.69 5.63 -12.31
C PRO A 27 3.03 4.32 -11.90
N THR A 28 3.24 3.92 -10.65
CA THR A 28 2.84 2.63 -10.09
C THR A 28 2.55 2.80 -8.61
N VAL A 29 1.59 2.06 -8.07
CA VAL A 29 1.34 2.09 -6.62
C VAL A 29 2.43 1.25 -5.96
N TRP A 30 3.14 1.81 -4.98
CA TRP A 30 4.15 1.09 -4.20
C TRP A 30 3.78 1.03 -2.73
N TYR A 31 4.13 -0.09 -2.10
CA TYR A 31 3.88 -0.39 -0.71
C TYR A 31 5.21 -0.77 -0.06
N ILE A 32 5.77 0.11 0.77
CA ILE A 32 6.92 -0.21 1.61
C ILE A 32 6.37 -0.80 2.90
N THR A 33 6.52 -2.11 3.07
CA THR A 33 5.94 -2.80 4.22
C THR A 33 6.70 -2.46 5.52
N ASP A 34 6.06 -2.64 6.66
CA ASP A 34 6.70 -2.67 7.99
C ASP A 34 7.46 -3.99 8.27
N THR A 35 7.69 -4.78 7.21
CA THR A 35 8.46 -6.02 7.24
C THR A 35 9.73 -5.89 6.39
N LEU A 36 10.72 -6.72 6.69
CA LEU A 36 12.10 -6.57 6.24
C LEU A 36 12.26 -6.22 4.74
N GLY A 37 12.67 -4.99 4.45
CA GLY A 37 13.10 -4.49 3.13
C GLY A 37 12.25 -4.93 1.93
N SER A 38 10.93 -5.09 2.10
CA SER A 38 10.03 -5.56 1.05
C SER A 38 9.18 -4.42 0.52
N VAL A 39 9.21 -4.24 -0.80
CA VAL A 39 8.35 -3.30 -1.52
C VAL A 39 7.46 -4.07 -2.49
N VAL A 40 6.16 -3.83 -2.38
CA VAL A 40 5.16 -4.42 -3.26
C VAL A 40 4.60 -3.34 -4.17
N GLY A 41 4.59 -3.58 -5.47
CA GLY A 41 4.11 -2.69 -6.50
C GLY A 41 2.86 -3.23 -7.18
N SER A 42 2.05 -2.34 -7.73
CA SER A 42 1.01 -2.69 -8.69
C SER A 42 0.79 -1.56 -9.69
N PRO A 43 0.31 -1.85 -10.91
CA PRO A 43 -0.19 -0.83 -11.80
C PRO A 43 -1.29 0.04 -11.15
N ILE A 44 -1.44 1.27 -11.62
CA ILE A 44 -2.48 2.18 -11.13
C ILE A 44 -3.88 1.64 -11.51
N ALA A 45 -4.83 1.75 -10.60
CA ALA A 45 -6.22 1.37 -10.88
C ALA A 45 -6.86 2.28 -11.93
N GLY A 46 -7.70 1.71 -12.80
CA GLY A 46 -8.47 2.46 -13.80
C GLY A 46 -7.80 2.62 -15.17
N ILE A 47 -6.58 2.09 -15.35
CA ILE A 47 -5.95 1.98 -16.67
C ILE A 47 -6.48 0.75 -17.43
N SER A 48 -6.37 0.78 -18.75
CA SER A 48 -6.79 -0.35 -19.61
C SER A 48 -5.88 -1.57 -19.47
N ASP A 49 -6.36 -2.74 -19.90
CA ASP A 49 -5.60 -3.99 -19.95
C ASP A 49 -4.26 -3.84 -20.69
N HIS A 50 -4.27 -3.14 -21.84
CA HIS A 50 -3.09 -2.91 -22.66
C HIS A 50 -2.08 -1.99 -21.98
N GLU A 51 -2.54 -0.94 -21.31
CA GLU A 51 -1.70 -0.03 -20.54
C GLU A 51 -1.10 -0.71 -19.32
N SER A 52 -1.88 -1.52 -18.59
CA SER A 52 -1.40 -2.34 -17.48
C SER A 52 -0.26 -3.26 -17.91
N TYR A 53 -0.42 -3.97 -19.02
CA TYR A 53 0.64 -4.82 -19.58
C TYR A 53 1.88 -4.01 -20.01
N ALA A 54 1.69 -2.90 -20.71
CA ALA A 54 2.81 -2.05 -21.13
C ALA A 54 3.60 -1.50 -19.93
N THR A 55 2.90 -1.06 -18.87
CA THR A 55 3.49 -0.63 -17.60
C THR A 55 4.31 -1.75 -16.97
N MET A 56 3.77 -2.97 -16.88
CA MET A 56 4.52 -4.11 -16.33
C MET A 56 5.77 -4.44 -17.15
N VAL A 57 5.69 -4.40 -18.48
CA VAL A 57 6.86 -4.62 -19.35
C VAL A 57 7.93 -3.53 -19.14
N HIS A 58 7.52 -2.27 -18.98
CA HIS A 58 8.43 -1.17 -18.68
C HIS A 58 9.06 -1.29 -17.29
N CYS A 59 8.28 -1.62 -16.27
CA CYS A 59 8.79 -1.90 -14.92
C CYS A 59 9.84 -3.02 -14.95
N ALA A 60 9.54 -4.15 -15.58
CA ALA A 60 10.46 -5.28 -15.69
C ALA A 60 11.80 -4.86 -16.34
N LYS A 61 11.72 -4.07 -17.41
CA LYS A 61 12.91 -3.54 -18.10
C LYS A 61 13.74 -2.61 -17.22
N ILE A 62 13.12 -1.66 -16.51
CA ILE A 62 13.83 -0.70 -15.64
C ILE A 62 14.44 -1.42 -14.43
N LEU A 63 13.72 -2.38 -13.86
CA LEU A 63 14.19 -3.20 -12.74
C LEU A 63 15.29 -4.20 -13.14
N GLY A 64 15.46 -4.46 -14.44
CA GLY A 64 16.36 -5.52 -14.93
C GLY A 64 15.87 -6.91 -14.55
N MET A 65 14.55 -7.10 -14.40
CA MET A 65 13.93 -8.33 -13.93
C MET A 65 13.06 -8.96 -15.03
N GLN A 66 12.81 -10.26 -14.91
CA GLN A 66 11.91 -10.96 -15.82
C GLN A 66 10.44 -10.67 -15.47
N LEU A 67 9.65 -10.36 -16.50
CA LEU A 67 8.19 -10.39 -16.39
C LEU A 67 7.69 -11.82 -16.62
N GLU A 68 7.08 -12.41 -15.59
CA GLU A 68 6.36 -13.67 -15.70
C GLU A 68 4.89 -13.39 -16.05
N ILE A 69 4.38 -14.12 -17.05
CA ILE A 69 2.97 -14.10 -17.44
C ILE A 69 2.35 -15.42 -17.02
N VAL A 70 1.52 -15.39 -16.00
CA VAL A 70 0.81 -16.56 -15.48
C VAL A 70 -0.56 -16.63 -16.15
N PRO A 71 -0.82 -17.64 -17.01
CA PRO A 71 -2.11 -17.78 -17.65
C PRO A 71 -3.21 -18.08 -16.62
N PRO A 72 -4.48 -17.78 -16.94
CA PRO A 72 -5.59 -18.12 -16.06
C PRO A 72 -5.63 -19.63 -15.82
N ARG A 73 -5.69 -20.04 -14.56
CA ARG A 73 -5.80 -21.45 -14.16
C ARG A 73 -7.15 -21.69 -13.52
N SER A 74 -7.82 -22.77 -13.92
CA SER A 74 -9.07 -23.18 -13.31
C SER A 74 -8.84 -23.55 -11.85
N TYR A 75 -9.74 -23.12 -10.97
CA TYR A 75 -9.71 -23.46 -9.55
C TYR A 75 -11.11 -23.83 -9.07
N TRP A 76 -11.17 -24.66 -8.04
CA TRP A 76 -12.43 -24.98 -7.37
C TRP A 76 -12.78 -23.83 -6.43
N GLN A 77 -13.88 -23.14 -6.73
CA GLN A 77 -14.39 -22.07 -5.88
C GLN A 77 -15.50 -22.60 -4.99
N SER A 78 -15.24 -22.63 -3.68
CA SER A 78 -16.30 -22.87 -2.70
C SER A 78 -17.37 -21.78 -2.82
N GLN A 79 -18.64 -22.20 -2.75
CA GLN A 79 -19.79 -21.30 -2.82
C GLN A 79 -20.26 -20.82 -1.43
N GLY A 80 -19.56 -21.21 -0.37
CA GLY A 80 -19.84 -20.76 0.99
C GLY A 80 -18.74 -21.12 1.99
N SER A 81 -18.85 -20.56 3.19
CA SER A 81 -17.93 -20.79 4.31
C SER A 81 -18.34 -21.97 5.19
N ASP A 82 -19.53 -22.54 4.95
CA ASP A 82 -20.09 -23.67 5.69
C ASP A 82 -20.05 -24.91 4.78
N GLU A 83 -19.04 -25.76 4.97
CA GLU A 83 -18.80 -26.93 4.11
C GLU A 83 -19.94 -27.97 4.16
N GLU A 84 -20.76 -27.98 5.22
CA GLU A 84 -21.85 -28.95 5.38
C GLU A 84 -23.14 -28.54 4.65
N HIS A 85 -23.32 -27.25 4.38
CA HIS A 85 -24.56 -26.70 3.79
C HIS A 85 -24.33 -25.90 2.51
N SER A 86 -23.09 -25.77 2.06
CA SER A 86 -22.77 -25.06 0.82
C SER A 86 -23.06 -25.92 -0.42
N PRO A 87 -23.50 -25.31 -1.53
CA PRO A 87 -23.48 -25.95 -2.84
C PRO A 87 -22.07 -26.49 -3.17
N PRO A 88 -21.96 -27.56 -3.98
CA PRO A 88 -20.66 -28.10 -4.37
C PRO A 88 -19.78 -27.02 -5.00
N ALA A 89 -18.48 -27.12 -4.77
CA ALA A 89 -17.52 -26.21 -5.39
C ALA A 89 -17.70 -26.23 -6.92
N VAL A 90 -17.64 -25.05 -7.52
CA VAL A 90 -17.74 -24.91 -8.98
C VAL A 90 -16.33 -24.69 -9.53
N LEU A 91 -16.00 -25.40 -10.60
CA LEU A 91 -14.76 -25.16 -11.32
C LEU A 91 -14.90 -23.84 -12.09
N THR A 92 -14.20 -22.80 -11.63
CA THR A 92 -14.18 -21.49 -12.26
C THR A 92 -12.83 -21.25 -12.90
N THR A 93 -12.81 -20.54 -14.04
CA THR A 93 -11.56 -20.11 -14.68
C THR A 93 -11.57 -18.59 -14.73
N PRO A 94 -10.59 -17.91 -14.14
CA PRO A 94 -10.53 -16.46 -14.19
C PRO A 94 -10.38 -15.99 -15.64
N HIS A 95 -10.94 -14.83 -15.97
CA HIS A 95 -10.84 -14.24 -17.32
C HIS A 95 -9.57 -13.41 -17.50
N TYR A 96 -8.65 -13.46 -16.54
CA TYR A 96 -7.47 -12.62 -16.44
C TYR A 96 -6.19 -13.46 -16.35
N GLU A 97 -5.14 -12.97 -16.98
CA GLU A 97 -3.77 -13.44 -16.79
C GLU A 97 -3.05 -12.54 -15.79
N ASN A 98 -2.19 -13.11 -14.96
CA ASN A 98 -1.43 -12.37 -13.97
C ASN A 98 -0.03 -12.06 -14.50
N TYR A 99 0.46 -10.89 -14.14
CA TYR A 99 1.77 -10.36 -14.48
C TYR A 99 2.57 -10.23 -13.20
N ILE A 100 3.71 -10.90 -13.13
CA ILE A 100 4.51 -10.96 -11.90
C ILE A 100 5.95 -10.56 -12.23
N ILE A 101 6.46 -9.60 -11.48
CA ILE A 101 7.88 -9.24 -11.45
C ILE A 101 8.33 -9.43 -10.02
N LYS A 102 9.35 -10.24 -9.77
CA LYS A 102 9.90 -10.49 -8.42
C LYS A 102 11.41 -10.56 -8.49
N GLY A 103 12.09 -9.96 -7.52
CA GLY A 103 13.55 -10.02 -7.45
C GLY A 103 14.13 -9.16 -6.33
N ASN A 104 15.45 -9.10 -6.29
CA ASN A 104 16.20 -8.22 -5.40
C ASN A 104 16.84 -7.10 -6.21
N TYR A 105 16.66 -5.85 -5.77
CA TYR A 105 17.32 -4.69 -6.36
C TYR A 105 18.07 -3.95 -5.26
N ARG A 106 19.40 -3.84 -5.37
CA ARG A 106 20.25 -3.18 -4.36
C ARG A 106 19.97 -3.63 -2.91
N GLY A 107 19.69 -4.92 -2.72
CA GLY A 107 19.39 -5.50 -1.40
C GLY A 107 17.93 -5.36 -0.92
N VAL A 108 17.07 -4.68 -1.68
CA VAL A 108 15.62 -4.57 -1.40
C VAL A 108 14.86 -5.64 -2.17
N ARG A 109 13.97 -6.37 -1.48
CA ARG A 109 13.05 -7.32 -2.10
C ARG A 109 11.92 -6.55 -2.78
N LEU A 110 11.87 -6.62 -4.10
CA LEU A 110 10.85 -5.97 -4.90
C LEU A 110 9.93 -7.02 -5.51
N SER A 111 8.63 -6.77 -5.43
CA SER A 111 7.63 -7.49 -6.21
C SER A 111 6.68 -6.48 -6.83
N CYS A 112 6.30 -6.67 -8.09
CA CYS A 112 5.24 -5.90 -8.72
C CYS A 112 4.27 -6.89 -9.37
N GLU A 113 2.99 -6.75 -9.05
CA GLU A 113 1.94 -7.64 -9.52
C GLU A 113 0.85 -6.85 -10.24
N GLY A 114 0.43 -7.33 -11.39
CA GLY A 114 -0.66 -6.78 -12.18
C GLY A 114 -1.50 -7.89 -12.78
N SER A 115 -2.62 -7.52 -13.36
CA SER A 115 -3.48 -8.44 -14.10
C SER A 115 -4.10 -7.73 -15.28
N ALA A 116 -4.40 -8.49 -16.33
CA ALA A 116 -5.17 -8.01 -17.46
C ALA A 116 -5.98 -9.15 -18.05
N ARG A 117 -6.95 -8.85 -18.91
CA ARG A 117 -7.75 -9.88 -19.60
C ARG A 117 -6.84 -10.89 -20.33
N ALA A 118 -7.22 -12.17 -20.29
CA ALA A 118 -6.45 -13.25 -20.88
C ALA A 118 -6.13 -13.01 -22.37
N GLY A 119 -4.87 -13.21 -22.76
CA GLY A 119 -4.37 -13.01 -24.12
C GLY A 119 -3.99 -11.57 -24.46
N THR A 120 -4.05 -10.64 -23.49
CA THR A 120 -3.59 -9.26 -23.66
C THR A 120 -2.11 -9.22 -24.01
N ALA A 121 -1.26 -9.97 -23.29
CA ALA A 121 0.18 -9.98 -23.54
C ALA A 121 0.55 -10.42 -24.97
N LYS A 122 -0.22 -11.35 -25.56
CA LYS A 122 0.00 -11.84 -26.94
C LYS A 122 -0.39 -10.84 -28.02
N LYS A 123 -1.34 -9.94 -27.73
CA LYS A 123 -1.95 -9.02 -28.70
C LYS A 123 -1.43 -7.60 -28.59
N THR A 124 -0.72 -7.28 -27.51
CA THR A 124 -0.28 -5.92 -27.23
C THR A 124 1.12 -5.69 -27.77
N ASN A 125 1.24 -4.74 -28.70
CA ASN A 125 2.53 -4.19 -29.08
C ASN A 125 2.93 -3.12 -28.06
N VAL A 126 3.93 -3.42 -27.24
CA VAL A 126 4.42 -2.46 -26.25
C VAL A 126 5.26 -1.39 -26.94
N PRO A 127 4.91 -0.10 -26.82
CA PRO A 127 5.73 0.98 -27.36
C PRO A 127 7.16 0.89 -26.83
N LYS A 128 8.15 1.31 -27.62
CA LYS A 128 9.52 1.44 -27.09
C LYS A 128 9.51 2.47 -25.96
N PHE A 129 10.04 2.08 -24.80
CA PHE A 129 10.28 2.98 -23.68
C PHE A 129 11.06 4.20 -24.19
N ARG A 130 10.42 5.36 -24.25
CA ARG A 130 11.05 6.64 -24.54
C ARG A 130 11.20 7.36 -23.21
N LYS A 131 12.43 7.64 -22.82
CA LYS A 131 12.70 8.49 -21.66
C LYS A 131 12.22 9.90 -22.02
N THR A 132 10.99 10.24 -21.65
CA THR A 132 10.46 11.60 -21.79
C THR A 132 11.31 12.54 -20.92
N ARG A 133 11.70 13.69 -21.48
CA ARG A 133 12.61 14.64 -20.82
C ARG A 133 11.95 15.40 -19.67
N SER A 134 10.62 15.49 -19.64
CA SER A 134 9.86 16.08 -18.55
C SER A 134 9.30 14.95 -17.68
N PRO A 135 9.46 15.01 -16.35
CA PRO A 135 8.85 14.03 -15.47
C PRO A 135 7.34 14.17 -15.57
N GLU A 136 6.68 13.03 -15.76
CA GLU A 136 5.22 12.94 -15.72
C GLU A 136 4.72 13.44 -14.36
N PRO A 137 3.63 14.23 -14.29
CA PRO A 137 3.15 14.81 -13.02
C PRO A 137 2.99 13.77 -11.90
N ALA A 138 2.47 12.59 -12.24
CA ALA A 138 2.36 11.46 -11.32
C ALA A 138 3.72 11.01 -10.75
N VAL A 139 4.79 10.95 -11.57
CA VAL A 139 6.14 10.60 -11.10
C VAL A 139 6.68 11.69 -10.17
N THR A 140 6.49 12.96 -10.52
CA THR A 140 6.91 14.09 -9.66
C THR A 140 6.23 14.01 -8.28
N ALA A 141 4.92 13.80 -8.25
CA ALA A 141 4.18 13.63 -7.01
C ALA A 141 4.67 12.45 -6.16
N GLN A 142 5.04 11.33 -6.79
CA GLN A 142 5.59 10.17 -6.08
C GLN A 142 7.00 10.44 -5.52
N LEU A 143 7.84 11.16 -6.26
CA LEU A 143 9.15 11.59 -5.79
C LEU A 143 9.04 12.54 -4.58
N GLU A 144 8.14 13.51 -4.64
CA GLU A 144 7.87 14.42 -3.52
C GLU A 144 7.35 13.66 -2.28
N ALA A 145 6.43 12.72 -2.46
CA ALA A 145 5.92 11.88 -1.38
C ALA A 145 7.03 10.99 -0.78
N LEU A 146 7.90 10.40 -1.61
CA LEU A 146 9.02 9.58 -1.15
C LEU A 146 10.09 10.41 -0.42
N ALA A 147 10.35 11.64 -0.86
CA ALA A 147 11.26 12.55 -0.16
C ALA A 147 10.74 12.91 1.23
N ALA A 148 9.45 13.25 1.35
CA ALA A 148 8.81 13.49 2.65
C ALA A 148 8.82 12.24 3.55
N LEU A 149 8.56 11.06 2.97
CA LEU A 149 8.68 9.79 3.68
C LEU A 149 10.11 9.57 4.20
N ARG A 150 11.12 9.81 3.37
CA ARG A 150 12.52 9.62 3.75
C ARG A 150 12.91 10.51 4.92
N GLY A 151 12.42 11.75 4.94
CA GLY A 151 12.55 12.67 6.07
C GLY A 151 11.86 12.11 7.33
N LEU A 152 10.63 11.61 7.21
CA LEU A 152 9.87 11.03 8.32
C LEU A 152 10.53 9.81 8.95
N LEU A 153 11.15 8.95 8.15
CA LEU A 153 11.79 7.72 8.64
C LEU A 153 13.06 8.00 9.47
N SER A 154 13.57 9.24 9.46
CA SER A 154 14.63 9.66 10.37
C SER A 154 14.13 9.98 11.78
N ALA A 155 12.81 10.16 11.96
CA ALA A 155 12.21 10.31 13.27
C ALA A 155 12.03 8.95 13.94
N ASP A 156 12.31 8.84 15.24
CA ASP A 156 12.13 7.61 16.03
C ASP A 156 10.64 7.33 16.35
N LEU A 157 9.83 7.24 15.30
CA LEU A 157 8.39 7.03 15.35
C LEU A 157 8.05 5.54 15.16
N PRO A 158 6.86 5.09 15.60
CA PRO A 158 6.39 3.74 15.32
C PRO A 158 6.38 3.44 13.81
N ALA A 159 6.99 2.33 13.40
CA ALA A 159 7.03 1.94 11.99
C ALA A 159 5.62 1.75 11.42
N LEU A 160 5.42 2.12 10.16
CA LEU A 160 4.15 1.98 9.44
C LEU A 160 4.38 1.22 8.14
N SER A 161 3.34 0.59 7.58
CA SER A 161 3.38 0.20 6.17
C SER A 161 3.00 1.40 5.31
N TRP A 162 3.83 1.80 4.35
CA TRP A 162 3.66 3.02 3.58
C TRP A 162 3.14 2.74 2.19
N ARG A 163 2.00 3.34 1.83
CA ARG A 163 1.49 3.35 0.46
C ARG A 163 1.88 4.66 -0.22
N VAL A 164 2.62 4.55 -1.33
CA VAL A 164 2.99 5.65 -2.22
C VAL A 164 2.19 5.49 -3.50
N ARG A 165 1.23 6.40 -3.71
CA ARG A 165 0.31 6.35 -4.86
C ARG A 165 0.18 7.75 -5.46
N PRO A 166 0.20 7.89 -6.79
CA PRO A 166 -0.26 9.11 -7.43
C PRO A 166 -1.80 9.13 -7.38
N GLU A 167 -2.37 10.00 -6.57
CA GLU A 167 -3.81 10.28 -6.61
C GLU A 167 -4.00 11.70 -7.10
N HIS A 168 -4.61 11.82 -8.27
CA HIS A 168 -4.85 13.11 -8.96
C HIS A 168 -3.56 13.93 -9.19
N ASP A 169 -2.43 13.26 -9.42
CA ASP A 169 -1.13 13.90 -9.62
C ASP A 169 -0.62 14.76 -8.44
N GLU A 170 -1.17 14.56 -7.24
CA GLU A 170 -0.75 15.24 -6.02
C GLU A 170 0.06 14.30 -5.11
N PRO A 171 1.15 14.80 -4.48
CA PRO A 171 1.93 14.00 -3.54
C PRO A 171 1.08 13.68 -2.31
N ARG A 172 1.10 12.42 -1.87
CA ARG A 172 0.44 12.00 -0.62
C ARG A 172 1.03 10.73 -0.07
N LEU A 173 0.94 10.61 1.25
CA LEU A 173 1.32 9.41 1.99
C LEU A 173 0.09 8.86 2.70
N ALA A 174 -0.22 7.59 2.45
CA ALA A 174 -1.35 6.89 3.08
C ALA A 174 -0.84 5.65 3.81
N PRO A 175 -0.09 5.81 4.91
CA PRO A 175 0.40 4.66 5.65
C PRO A 175 -0.69 3.98 6.49
N GLU A 176 -0.41 2.74 6.83
CA GLU A 176 -1.29 1.87 7.60
C GLU A 176 -0.52 1.19 8.73
N ILE A 177 -1.18 1.10 9.89
CA ILE A 177 -0.79 0.20 10.97
C ILE A 177 -1.49 -1.14 10.74
N SER A 178 -0.72 -2.20 10.49
CA SER A 178 -1.23 -3.58 10.36
C SER A 178 -1.86 -4.05 11.68
N THR A 179 -3.14 -3.74 11.92
CA THR A 179 -3.77 -3.98 13.23
C THR A 179 -3.90 -5.46 13.54
N TYR A 180 -3.95 -6.32 12.54
CA TYR A 180 -3.98 -7.77 12.73
C TYR A 180 -2.69 -8.27 13.38
N GLN A 181 -1.53 -7.80 12.88
CA GLN A 181 -0.22 -8.20 13.38
C GLN A 181 0.15 -7.44 14.67
N ARG A 182 -0.32 -6.20 14.82
CA ARG A 182 0.07 -5.29 15.92
C ARG A 182 -1.08 -4.92 16.87
N ARG A 183 -2.07 -5.79 17.01
CA ARG A 183 -3.32 -5.50 17.75
C ARG A 183 -3.11 -4.89 19.14
N GLY A 184 -2.10 -5.34 19.89
CA GLY A 184 -1.81 -4.85 21.24
C GLY A 184 -1.13 -3.47 21.30
N GLN A 185 -0.52 -3.01 20.21
CA GLN A 185 0.29 -1.79 20.15
C GLN A 185 -0.32 -0.71 19.25
N ALA A 186 -1.11 -1.11 18.25
CA ALA A 186 -1.63 -0.24 17.20
C ALA A 186 -2.31 1.03 17.71
N ARG A 187 -3.06 0.96 18.82
CA ARG A 187 -3.67 2.16 19.42
C ARG A 187 -2.62 3.11 19.98
N THR A 188 -1.67 2.61 20.76
CA THR A 188 -0.60 3.42 21.35
C THR A 188 0.27 4.04 20.27
N GLU A 189 0.58 3.29 19.21
CA GLU A 189 1.33 3.78 18.07
C GLU A 189 0.57 4.90 17.33
N LEU A 190 -0.73 4.72 17.09
CA LEU A 190 -1.57 5.74 16.47
C LEU A 190 -1.65 7.03 17.32
N VAL A 191 -1.65 6.90 18.66
CA VAL A 191 -1.58 8.05 19.57
C VAL A 191 -0.22 8.75 19.47
N GLN A 192 0.89 8.02 19.46
CA GLN A 192 2.22 8.61 19.28
C GLN A 192 2.32 9.39 17.96
N TRP A 193 1.71 8.87 16.90
CA TRP A 193 1.62 9.57 15.62
C TRP A 193 0.73 10.82 15.68
N ALA A 194 -0.39 10.77 16.40
CA ALA A 194 -1.23 11.95 16.63
C ALA A 194 -0.47 13.04 17.41
N ASP A 195 0.27 12.66 18.44
CA ASP A 195 1.09 13.57 19.25
C ASP A 195 2.19 14.22 18.41
N PHE A 196 2.92 13.44 17.60
CA PHE A 196 3.93 13.94 16.68
C PHE A 196 3.37 14.96 15.68
N LEU A 197 2.18 14.68 15.12
CA LEU A 197 1.54 15.56 14.15
C LEU A 197 0.79 16.73 14.81
N GLY A 198 0.71 16.81 16.14
CA GLY A 198 -0.08 17.81 16.85
C GLY A 198 -1.58 17.71 16.57
N THR A 199 -2.08 16.51 16.25
CA THR A 199 -3.49 16.26 15.91
C THR A 199 -4.12 15.26 16.86
N ARG A 200 -5.30 14.72 16.52
CA ARG A 200 -6.04 13.77 17.36
C ARG A 200 -6.45 12.56 16.54
N VAL A 201 -6.53 11.42 17.20
CA VAL A 201 -7.10 10.20 16.61
C VAL A 201 -8.59 10.41 16.36
N ARG A 202 -9.01 10.24 15.10
CA ARG A 202 -10.40 10.23 14.68
C ARG A 202 -10.86 8.79 14.51
N TYR A 203 -12.03 8.45 15.05
CA TYR A 203 -12.63 7.13 14.90
C TYR A 203 -13.87 7.22 14.02
N ASP A 204 -14.07 6.23 13.15
CA ASP A 204 -15.30 6.09 12.37
C ASP A 204 -16.53 6.14 13.31
N PRO A 205 -17.51 7.03 13.08
CA PRO A 205 -18.74 7.09 13.85
C PRO A 205 -19.49 5.74 13.94
N LYS A 206 -19.41 4.91 12.88
CA LYS A 206 -20.07 3.60 12.81
C LYS A 206 -19.43 2.55 13.72
N SER A 207 -18.20 2.79 14.20
CA SER A 207 -17.49 1.89 15.13
C SER A 207 -18.18 1.70 16.48
N LEU A 208 -19.13 2.57 16.84
CA LEU A 208 -19.90 2.48 18.08
C LEU A 208 -20.88 1.30 18.10
N TYR A 209 -21.39 0.90 16.93
CA TYR A 209 -22.48 -0.07 16.78
C TYR A 209 -22.04 -1.36 16.11
N SER A 210 -20.79 -1.43 15.65
CA SER A 210 -20.24 -2.61 15.00
C SER A 210 -19.56 -3.55 15.97
N VAL A 211 -19.76 -4.86 15.77
CA VAL A 211 -18.98 -5.93 16.42
C VAL A 211 -17.57 -6.03 15.81
N SER A 212 -17.37 -5.48 14.60
CA SER A 212 -16.08 -5.45 13.89
C SER A 212 -15.22 -4.22 14.23
N PHE A 213 -13.91 -4.32 13.96
CA PHE A 213 -13.00 -3.19 14.04
C PHE A 213 -13.44 -2.07 13.08
N GLY A 214 -13.53 -0.84 13.59
CA GLY A 214 -13.78 0.34 12.77
C GLY A 214 -12.49 0.97 12.25
N LEU A 215 -12.59 1.88 11.30
CA LEU A 215 -11.44 2.67 10.86
C LEU A 215 -11.12 3.76 11.90
N ALA A 216 -9.86 3.85 12.30
CA ALA A 216 -9.31 4.98 13.03
C ALA A 216 -8.22 5.64 12.19
N GLU A 217 -8.17 6.96 12.21
CA GLU A 217 -7.26 7.75 11.37
C GLU A 217 -6.62 8.90 12.13
N VAL A 218 -5.41 9.26 11.72
CA VAL A 218 -4.70 10.48 12.09
C VAL A 218 -4.30 11.18 10.80
N THR A 219 -4.68 12.44 10.66
CA THR A 219 -4.44 13.22 9.45
C THR A 219 -3.54 14.42 9.76
N GLY A 220 -2.55 14.69 8.93
CA GLY A 220 -1.66 15.84 9.05
C GLY A 220 -0.94 16.14 7.74
N SER A 221 0.16 16.89 7.82
CA SER A 221 1.02 17.19 6.68
C SER A 221 2.48 17.27 7.11
N VAL A 222 3.39 16.79 6.27
CA VAL A 222 4.84 16.85 6.50
C VAL A 222 5.50 17.35 5.22
N ASP A 223 6.34 18.38 5.32
CA ASP A 223 6.96 19.04 4.16
C ASP A 223 5.97 19.42 3.04
N GLY A 224 4.75 19.81 3.42
CA GLY A 224 3.67 20.14 2.49
C GLY A 224 2.92 18.93 1.90
N VAL A 225 3.36 17.70 2.15
CA VAL A 225 2.72 16.47 1.69
C VAL A 225 1.63 16.02 2.69
N PRO A 226 0.36 15.89 2.26
CA PRO A 226 -0.70 15.33 3.09
C PRO A 226 -0.41 13.89 3.52
N LEU A 227 -0.68 13.61 4.79
CA LEU A 227 -0.45 12.32 5.43
C LEU A 227 -1.71 11.86 6.15
N THR A 228 -2.20 10.66 5.82
CA THR A 228 -3.34 10.02 6.49
C THR A 228 -2.94 8.63 6.97
N ILE A 229 -2.70 8.50 8.27
CA ILE A 229 -2.32 7.23 8.92
C ILE A 229 -3.60 6.51 9.34
N THR A 230 -3.75 5.27 8.92
CA THR A 230 -4.96 4.47 9.22
C THR A 230 -4.64 3.24 10.07
N ALA A 231 -5.61 2.83 10.90
CA ALA A 231 -5.59 1.58 11.64
C ALA A 231 -7.01 1.07 11.86
N TYR A 232 -7.24 -0.23 11.72
CA TYR A 232 -8.54 -0.84 12.06
C TYR A 232 -8.67 -1.08 13.57
N LEU A 233 -9.21 -0.11 14.30
CA LEU A 233 -9.33 -0.12 15.76
C LEU A 233 -10.77 0.11 16.22
N ARG A 234 -11.17 -0.57 17.30
CA ARG A 234 -12.40 -0.23 18.00
C ARG A 234 -12.22 1.08 18.76
N ARG A 235 -13.24 1.94 18.77
CA ARG A 235 -13.26 3.14 19.61
C ARG A 235 -13.15 2.77 21.10
N PRO A 236 -12.34 3.48 21.91
CA PRO A 236 -12.29 3.27 23.35
C PRO A 236 -13.67 3.45 23.99
N LEU A 237 -14.03 2.59 24.94
CA LEU A 237 -15.27 2.73 25.69
C LEU A 237 -15.31 4.04 26.49
N SER A 238 -14.16 4.50 27.00
CA SER A 238 -14.00 5.80 27.67
C SER A 238 -14.48 7.00 26.85
N ASP A 239 -14.48 6.85 25.52
CA ASP A 239 -14.82 7.94 24.60
C ASP A 239 -16.30 7.85 24.17
N THR A 240 -17.05 6.91 24.74
CA THR A 240 -18.49 6.78 24.53
C THR A 240 -19.24 7.64 25.56
N ARG A 241 -20.33 8.29 25.12
CA ARG A 241 -21.14 9.16 25.99
C ARG A 241 -21.61 8.44 27.25
N LEU A 242 -21.99 7.16 27.14
CA LEU A 242 -22.47 6.36 28.27
C LEU A 242 -21.41 6.26 29.39
N TRP A 243 -20.17 5.95 29.03
CA TRP A 243 -19.07 5.87 30.00
C TRP A 243 -18.67 7.22 30.59
N GLN A 244 -18.73 8.30 29.80
CA GLN A 244 -18.47 9.65 30.29
C GLN A 244 -19.51 10.09 31.33
N VAL A 245 -20.78 9.76 31.10
CA VAL A 245 -21.88 10.00 32.05
C VAL A 245 -21.68 9.17 33.32
N LEU A 246 -21.34 7.88 33.20
CA LEU A 246 -21.09 7.02 34.36
C LEU A 246 -19.92 7.51 35.24
N ARG A 247 -18.91 8.16 34.65
CA ARG A 247 -17.79 8.77 35.39
C ARG A 247 -18.14 10.06 36.14
N GLN A 248 -19.24 10.73 35.77
CA GLN A 248 -19.68 11.95 36.46
C GLN A 248 -20.45 11.65 37.76
N PHE A 249 -20.82 10.38 37.98
CA PHE A 249 -21.54 9.90 39.16
C PHE A 249 -20.68 9.04 40.10
N SER A 250 -19.36 9.02 39.88
CA SER A 250 -18.34 8.35 40.71
C SER A 250 -17.38 9.38 41.28
#